data_AF-A0A9P4LTY1-F1
#
_entry.id   AF-A0A9P4LTY1-F1
#
_cell.length_a   1.000
_cell.length_b   1.000
_cell.length_c   1.000
_cell.angle_alpha   90.00
_cell.angle_beta   90.00
_cell.angle_gamma   90.00
#
_symmetry.space_group_name_H-M   'P 1'
#
loop_
_entity.id
_entity.type
_entity.pdbx_description
1 polymer ?
#
loop_
_entity_poly.entity_id
_entity_poly.type
_entity_poly.pdbx_seq_one_letter_code
_entity_poly.pdbx_strand_id
1 'polypeptide(L)'
;SKSDPMPCPGRFPSLSPSRETTPVRSVDASPETQSGLPSTPKRPVVTDVTAPDSIRQRPQFAGSQSEPAIPVNRDRLAPPTLDSPIPIRPEKSRRRVSDQFSSRSRHHRDGSAKKPNAVLHQDESATPPHPSIRIPATASDCPRLIDIKLRKRLREPPTRLDTSGVIYVSKDKQTPDQLVKIGLCKREDYSERFAEHERNCGKKLKELYVSANIEYCGRLEKLIHLDLSHRERNVFCPAHVGKPDGQWHDEHFQVSDEEAKMTVKKWEFFMRHEQPYFWSVGLSPIWRYCLRTREIDYVNGPGPCYTHADRREMWKDVLAPPTNLEYLYFVFDTTQYLGHISRTWLFRTWPYCVAYFWQVVAVVYGFVVMLVLQNRLAATAFAVVLVCACSSADLHLPKKVRPKAV
;
A
#
# COMPACT_ATOMS: atom_id res chain seq x y z
N SER A 1 16.95 25.97 23.88
CA SER A 1 16.02 25.35 22.90
C SER A 1 14.64 25.32 23.52
N LYS A 2 13.70 26.10 22.99
CA LYS A 2 12.29 26.05 23.43
C LYS A 2 11.62 24.94 22.60
N SER A 3 11.17 23.90 23.28
CA SER A 3 10.40 22.81 22.71
C SER A 3 8.94 23.27 22.55
N ASP A 4 8.46 23.39 21.33
CA ASP A 4 7.05 23.64 21.06
C ASP A 4 6.20 22.41 21.43
N PRO A 5 5.00 22.60 22.00
CA PRO A 5 4.13 21.49 22.38
C PRO A 5 3.48 20.86 21.13
N MET A 6 3.54 19.53 21.05
CA MET A 6 2.82 18.75 20.04
C MET A 6 1.30 18.98 20.13
N PRO A 7 0.60 19.23 19.02
CA PRO A 7 -0.86 19.22 19.00
C PRO A 7 -1.39 17.78 19.12
N CYS A 8 -2.40 17.61 19.97
CA CYS A 8 -3.11 16.36 20.20
C CYS A 8 -3.79 15.82 18.92
N PRO A 9 -3.89 14.48 18.75
CA PRO A 9 -4.51 13.88 17.58
C PRO A 9 -6.02 14.13 17.54
N GLY A 10 -6.49 14.48 16.33
CA GLY A 10 -7.85 14.88 16.02
C GLY A 10 -8.92 13.83 16.36
N ARG A 11 -10.06 14.36 16.80
CA ARG A 11 -11.35 13.67 16.93
C ARG A 11 -11.82 13.16 15.57
N PHE A 12 -12.40 11.96 15.59
CA PHE A 12 -13.28 11.46 14.53
C PHE A 12 -14.40 12.49 14.23
N PRO A 13 -14.76 12.74 12.96
CA PRO A 13 -15.94 13.53 12.65
C PRO A 13 -17.19 12.74 13.01
N SER A 14 -17.92 13.22 14.02
CA SER A 14 -19.27 12.76 14.32
C SER A 14 -20.24 13.22 13.24
N LEU A 15 -20.99 12.29 12.65
CA LEU A 15 -22.19 12.59 11.89
C LEU A 15 -23.23 13.16 12.84
N SER A 16 -23.59 14.43 12.68
CA SER A 16 -24.78 15.01 13.29
C SER A 16 -25.48 15.88 12.25
N PRO A 17 -26.76 15.62 11.97
CA PRO A 17 -27.54 16.43 11.04
C PRO A 17 -28.03 17.67 11.78
N SER A 18 -27.75 18.87 11.25
CA SER A 18 -28.40 20.09 11.74
C SER A 18 -29.24 20.70 10.63
N ARG A 19 -30.52 20.39 10.79
CA ARG A 19 -31.72 20.92 10.16
C ARG A 19 -31.73 22.45 10.23
N GLU A 20 -31.77 23.08 9.06
CA GLU A 20 -32.18 24.48 8.90
C GLU A 20 -33.62 24.65 9.38
N THR A 21 -33.87 25.67 10.20
CA THR A 21 -35.14 26.42 10.24
C THR A 21 -34.94 27.62 11.17
N THR A 22 -35.04 28.85 10.65
CA THR A 22 -35.90 29.95 11.15
C THR A 22 -35.66 31.26 10.38
N PRO A 23 -36.60 32.22 10.41
CA PRO A 23 -37.06 32.90 9.20
C PRO A 23 -36.62 34.37 9.09
N VAL A 24 -36.95 34.89 7.91
CA VAL A 24 -37.00 36.29 7.45
C VAL A 24 -37.55 37.25 8.50
N ARG A 25 -36.87 38.39 8.67
CA ARG A 25 -37.39 39.60 9.32
C ARG A 25 -37.48 40.72 8.27
N SER A 26 -38.70 41.13 7.98
CA SER A 26 -39.09 42.28 7.17
C SER A 26 -38.88 43.58 7.96
N VAL A 27 -38.33 44.61 7.32
CA VAL A 27 -38.56 46.02 7.68
C VAL A 27 -38.61 46.86 6.40
N ASP A 28 -39.71 47.58 6.26
CA ASP A 28 -40.05 48.58 5.25
C ASP A 28 -39.16 49.83 5.32
N ALA A 29 -38.87 50.45 4.17
CA ALA A 29 -39.23 51.85 3.84
C ALA A 29 -38.50 52.37 2.58
N SER A 30 -39.31 52.98 1.71
CA SER A 30 -39.09 53.65 0.40
C SER A 30 -38.33 55.01 0.50
N PRO A 31 -38.14 55.85 -0.56
CA PRO A 31 -38.51 55.72 -2.00
C PRO A 31 -37.48 56.25 -3.06
N GLU A 32 -37.88 56.08 -4.35
CA GLU A 32 -37.57 56.90 -5.55
C GLU A 32 -36.12 56.88 -6.14
N THR A 33 -35.90 56.44 -7.38
CA THR A 33 -36.20 57.21 -8.61
C THR A 33 -36.17 56.32 -9.87
N GLN A 34 -36.99 56.73 -10.84
CA GLN A 34 -37.43 56.12 -12.11
C GLN A 34 -36.34 55.74 -13.14
N SER A 35 -36.60 54.71 -13.95
CA SER A 35 -36.84 54.80 -15.42
C SER A 35 -36.64 53.47 -16.17
N GLY A 36 -37.54 53.16 -17.13
CA GLY A 36 -37.20 52.38 -18.34
C GLY A 36 -37.71 50.92 -18.46
N LEU A 37 -38.92 50.77 -19.02
CA LEU A 37 -39.50 49.57 -19.70
C LEU A 37 -38.68 49.11 -20.94
N PRO A 38 -39.03 48.04 -21.72
CA PRO A 38 -40.02 46.95 -21.55
C PRO A 38 -39.52 45.51 -21.94
N SER A 39 -40.47 44.56 -21.97
CA SER A 39 -40.46 43.19 -22.56
C SER A 39 -40.13 42.06 -21.57
N THR A 40 -40.87 40.95 -21.41
CA THR A 40 -41.78 40.18 -22.29
C THR A 40 -42.67 39.23 -21.41
N PRO A 41 -43.52 38.32 -21.91
CA PRO A 41 -44.84 38.03 -21.32
C PRO A 41 -44.86 36.90 -20.28
N LYS A 42 -45.78 37.06 -19.33
CA LYS A 42 -46.12 36.11 -18.26
C LYS A 42 -46.72 34.81 -18.81
N ARG A 43 -46.17 33.66 -18.40
CA ARG A 43 -46.87 32.36 -18.39
C ARG A 43 -47.62 32.20 -17.06
N PRO A 44 -48.82 31.60 -17.05
CA PRO A 44 -49.56 31.35 -15.82
C PRO A 44 -48.95 30.19 -15.04
N VAL A 45 -48.62 30.45 -13.77
CA VAL A 45 -48.28 29.44 -12.77
C VAL A 45 -49.60 28.92 -12.20
N VAL A 46 -49.92 27.67 -12.52
CA VAL A 46 -51.00 26.91 -11.89
C VAL A 46 -50.44 26.36 -10.58
N THR A 47 -50.84 26.96 -9.47
CA THR A 47 -50.73 26.40 -8.12
C THR A 47 -52.02 25.66 -7.80
N ASP A 48 -51.98 24.33 -7.82
CA ASP A 48 -52.79 23.46 -6.95
C ASP A 48 -52.44 22.00 -7.24
N VAL A 49 -51.57 21.42 -6.41
CA VAL A 49 -51.53 19.96 -6.22
C VAL A 49 -51.38 19.70 -4.73
N THR A 50 -52.53 19.68 -4.07
CA THR A 50 -52.75 19.06 -2.77
C THR A 50 -52.40 17.57 -2.90
N ALA A 51 -51.32 17.12 -2.25
CA ALA A 51 -51.02 15.70 -2.15
C ALA A 51 -52.08 15.02 -1.25
N PRO A 52 -52.71 13.91 -1.67
CA PRO A 52 -53.65 13.18 -0.83
C PRO A 52 -52.90 12.36 0.22
N ASP A 53 -53.40 12.42 1.45
CA ASP A 53 -53.13 11.45 2.50
C ASP A 53 -53.60 10.07 2.05
N SER A 54 -52.68 9.22 1.61
CA SER A 54 -52.97 7.79 1.42
C SER A 54 -51.84 6.91 1.94
N ILE A 55 -52.11 6.32 3.10
CA ILE A 55 -51.87 4.90 3.41
C ILE A 55 -50.40 4.47 3.45
N ARG A 56 -49.84 4.50 4.67
CA ARG A 56 -48.74 3.63 5.08
C ARG A 56 -49.17 2.16 4.98
N GLN A 57 -48.97 1.52 3.84
CA GLN A 57 -48.94 0.06 3.77
C GLN A 57 -47.50 -0.42 3.95
N ARG A 58 -47.30 -1.06 5.11
CA ARG A 58 -46.11 -1.84 5.44
C ARG A 58 -46.01 -3.02 4.45
N PRO A 59 -44.85 -3.31 3.84
CA PRO A 59 -44.70 -4.53 3.05
C PRO A 59 -44.98 -5.74 3.94
N GLN A 60 -46.00 -6.51 3.60
CA GLN A 60 -46.20 -7.84 4.17
C GLN A 60 -45.14 -8.77 3.59
N PHE A 61 -44.28 -9.31 4.43
CA PHE A 61 -43.44 -10.44 4.08
C PHE A 61 -44.36 -11.65 3.82
N ALA A 62 -44.46 -12.06 2.56
CA ALA A 62 -45.06 -13.34 2.21
C ALA A 62 -44.16 -14.45 2.78
N GLY A 63 -44.71 -15.22 3.71
CA GLY A 63 -44.15 -16.49 4.14
C GLY A 63 -44.22 -17.53 3.02
N SER A 64 -43.38 -18.56 3.16
CA SER A 64 -43.29 -19.77 2.33
C SER A 64 -42.75 -19.61 0.90
N GLN A 65 -41.42 -19.58 0.79
CA GLN A 65 -40.75 -20.31 -0.28
C GLN A 65 -39.97 -21.46 0.35
N SER A 66 -40.49 -22.66 0.14
CA SER A 66 -39.89 -23.95 0.49
C SER A 66 -38.58 -24.15 -0.28
N GLU A 67 -37.52 -24.52 0.44
CA GLU A 67 -36.27 -25.00 -0.13
C GLU A 67 -36.48 -26.22 -1.04
N PRO A 68 -35.75 -26.34 -2.16
CA PRO A 68 -35.76 -27.56 -2.94
C PRO A 68 -34.97 -28.66 -2.22
N ALA A 69 -35.66 -29.77 -1.94
CA ALA A 69 -35.07 -30.97 -1.36
C ALA A 69 -33.99 -31.55 -2.29
N ILE A 70 -32.74 -31.57 -1.82
CA ILE A 70 -31.64 -32.29 -2.46
C ILE A 70 -31.78 -33.77 -2.10
N PRO A 71 -31.84 -34.70 -3.06
CA PRO A 71 -31.91 -36.13 -2.76
C PRO A 71 -30.60 -36.61 -2.13
N VAL A 72 -30.72 -37.10 -0.89
CA VAL A 72 -29.64 -37.78 -0.18
C VAL A 72 -29.45 -39.16 -0.80
N ASN A 73 -28.41 -39.30 -1.62
CA ASN A 73 -28.01 -40.60 -2.15
C ASN A 73 -27.20 -41.35 -1.07
N ARG A 74 -27.93 -42.10 -0.25
CA ARG A 74 -27.38 -43.09 0.70
C ARG A 74 -27.24 -44.41 -0.04
N ASP A 75 -26.08 -44.62 -0.64
CA ASP A 75 -25.57 -45.96 -0.95
C ASP A 75 -24.08 -45.87 -1.32
N ARG A 76 -23.21 -46.10 -0.32
CA ARG A 76 -22.08 -47.05 -0.44
C ARG A 76 -21.29 -47.13 0.87
N LEU A 77 -21.42 -48.32 1.44
CA LEU A 77 -20.60 -48.89 2.50
C LEU A 77 -19.16 -49.13 2.02
N ALA A 78 -18.20 -48.77 2.88
CA ALA A 78 -17.02 -49.55 3.31
C ALA A 78 -15.75 -48.67 3.42
N PRO A 79 -15.03 -48.72 4.56
CA PRO A 79 -13.78 -47.99 4.75
C PRO A 79 -12.59 -48.80 4.22
N PRO A 80 -11.61 -48.21 3.51
CA PRO A 80 -10.32 -48.83 3.32
C PRO A 80 -9.47 -48.64 4.58
N THR A 81 -9.10 -49.77 5.17
CA THR A 81 -8.10 -49.95 6.22
C THR A 81 -6.70 -49.51 5.76
N LEU A 82 -5.90 -49.11 6.75
CA LEU A 82 -4.50 -48.70 6.67
C LEU A 82 -3.63 -49.64 5.83
N ASP A 83 -2.69 -49.07 5.08
CA ASP A 83 -1.25 -49.33 5.26
C ASP A 83 -0.43 -48.43 4.32
N SER A 84 0.25 -47.42 4.89
CA SER A 84 1.49 -46.89 4.29
C SER A 84 2.30 -46.02 5.26
N PRO A 85 3.63 -46.07 5.13
CA PRO A 85 4.57 -45.84 6.23
C PRO A 85 4.85 -44.36 6.53
N ILE A 86 5.11 -44.14 7.81
CA ILE A 86 5.56 -42.89 8.43
C ILE A 86 6.86 -42.41 7.77
N PRO A 87 6.90 -41.19 7.19
CA PRO A 87 8.17 -40.59 6.79
C PRO A 87 8.93 -40.17 8.04
N ILE A 88 10.06 -40.85 8.27
CA ILE A 88 11.08 -40.49 9.26
C ILE A 88 11.49 -39.03 9.01
N ARG A 89 11.23 -38.17 9.99
CA ARG A 89 11.70 -36.78 10.01
C ARG A 89 13.23 -36.78 10.12
N PRO A 90 13.98 -36.25 9.16
CA PRO A 90 15.39 -36.00 9.38
C PRO A 90 15.56 -34.82 10.33
N GLU A 91 16.49 -35.06 11.23
CA GLU A 91 16.85 -34.30 12.40
C GLU A 91 17.56 -32.99 12.05
N LYS A 92 17.47 -32.05 12.99
CA LYS A 92 17.90 -30.65 12.91
C LYS A 92 19.36 -30.49 12.46
N SER A 93 19.58 -29.94 11.27
CA SER A 93 20.84 -29.24 10.95
C SER A 93 20.68 -27.75 11.22
N ARG A 94 21.19 -27.32 12.38
CA ARG A 94 21.47 -25.90 12.66
C ARG A 94 22.62 -25.46 11.77
N ARG A 95 22.33 -24.86 10.60
CA ARG A 95 23.26 -23.92 9.96
C ARG A 95 22.82 -22.50 10.26
N ARG A 96 23.58 -21.83 11.14
CA ARG A 96 23.67 -20.38 11.19
C ARG A 96 24.08 -19.90 9.79
N VAL A 97 23.13 -19.34 9.04
CA VAL A 97 23.45 -18.49 7.90
C VAL A 97 23.39 -17.07 8.44
N SER A 98 24.56 -16.55 8.78
CA SER A 98 24.78 -15.13 8.94
C SER A 98 24.79 -14.51 7.54
N ASP A 99 23.71 -13.84 7.17
CA ASP A 99 23.67 -12.99 5.98
C ASP A 99 24.62 -11.81 6.20
N GLN A 100 25.83 -11.96 5.66
CA GLN A 100 26.76 -10.87 5.47
C GLN A 100 26.18 -9.89 4.46
N PHE A 101 26.02 -8.65 4.91
CA PHE A 101 25.98 -7.46 4.08
C PHE A 101 26.97 -7.57 2.91
N SER A 102 26.46 -7.75 1.70
CA SER A 102 27.23 -7.54 0.46
C SER A 102 27.47 -6.04 0.29
N SER A 103 28.42 -5.54 1.07
CA SER A 103 29.16 -4.33 0.80
C SER A 103 30.04 -4.65 -0.42
N ARG A 104 29.68 -4.14 -1.61
CA ARG A 104 30.54 -4.26 -2.79
C ARG A 104 31.90 -3.64 -2.48
N SER A 105 32.87 -4.52 -2.27
CA SER A 105 34.28 -4.19 -2.10
C SER A 105 34.79 -3.49 -3.34
N ARG A 106 35.20 -2.22 -3.18
CA ARG A 106 35.97 -1.47 -4.16
C ARG A 106 37.37 -2.09 -4.20
N HIS A 107 37.67 -2.82 -5.26
CA HIS A 107 39.06 -3.14 -5.58
C HIS A 107 39.77 -1.85 -6.00
N HIS A 108 40.56 -1.30 -5.07
CA HIS A 108 41.70 -0.46 -5.38
C HIS A 108 42.60 -1.20 -6.36
N ARG A 109 42.74 -0.68 -7.57
CA ARG A 109 43.76 -1.09 -8.52
C ARG A 109 44.74 0.08 -8.66
N ASP A 110 45.66 0.15 -7.70
CA ASP A 110 46.91 0.87 -7.89
C ASP A 110 47.78 0.05 -8.86
N GLY A 111 48.26 0.71 -9.90
CA GLY A 111 48.98 0.04 -10.98
C GLY A 111 49.50 1.02 -12.00
N SER A 112 50.39 1.90 -11.55
CA SER A 112 51.29 2.74 -12.35
C SER A 112 51.93 1.94 -13.49
N ALA A 113 51.73 2.40 -14.74
CA ALA A 113 52.64 2.13 -15.84
C ALA A 113 52.67 3.33 -16.80
N LYS A 114 53.75 4.12 -16.69
CA LYS A 114 54.20 5.09 -17.69
C LYS A 114 54.48 4.35 -19.01
N LYS A 115 54.02 4.89 -20.15
CA LYS A 115 54.66 4.69 -21.46
C LYS A 115 54.59 5.97 -22.32
N PRO A 116 55.55 6.14 -23.25
CA PRO A 116 55.99 7.44 -23.74
C PRO A 116 55.28 7.91 -25.01
N ASN A 117 55.43 9.21 -25.25
CA ASN A 117 55.08 9.96 -26.44
C ASN A 117 55.53 9.28 -27.75
N ALA A 118 54.61 9.17 -28.70
CA ALA A 118 54.91 9.10 -30.11
C ALA A 118 53.99 10.08 -30.85
N VAL A 119 54.63 11.07 -31.45
CA VAL A 119 54.08 12.02 -32.43
C VAL A 119 54.02 11.29 -33.76
N LEU A 120 52.87 11.27 -34.46
CA LEU A 120 52.79 11.50 -35.91
C LEU A 120 51.34 11.47 -36.47
N HIS A 121 51.14 12.40 -37.41
CA HIS A 121 50.12 12.50 -38.46
C HIS A 121 48.66 12.80 -38.12
N GLN A 122 48.33 14.09 -38.29
CA GLN A 122 47.09 14.56 -38.90
C GLN A 122 46.86 13.86 -40.24
N ASP A 123 45.72 13.20 -40.36
CA ASP A 123 45.00 13.03 -41.61
C ASP A 123 43.57 13.53 -41.43
N GLU A 124 43.18 14.42 -42.34
CA GLU A 124 41.86 15.01 -42.45
C GLU A 124 40.80 13.99 -42.90
N SER A 125 39.58 14.21 -42.41
CA SER A 125 38.34 13.90 -43.12
C SER A 125 37.97 12.42 -43.35
N ALA A 126 37.62 11.74 -42.27
CA ALA A 126 36.56 10.74 -42.31
C ALA A 126 35.75 10.81 -41.01
N THR A 127 34.53 11.34 -41.07
CA THR A 127 33.57 11.27 -39.95
C THR A 127 33.43 9.81 -39.56
N PRO A 128 33.93 9.38 -38.38
CA PRO A 128 33.90 7.98 -38.02
C PRO A 128 32.43 7.55 -37.93
N PRO A 129 32.03 6.42 -38.55
CA PRO A 129 30.68 5.91 -38.40
C PRO A 129 30.41 5.76 -36.91
N HIS A 130 29.45 6.54 -36.43
CA HIS A 130 29.01 6.54 -35.03
C HIS A 130 28.89 5.07 -34.61
N PRO A 131 29.69 4.59 -33.64
CA PRO A 131 29.61 3.21 -33.22
C PRO A 131 28.19 3.01 -32.75
N SER A 132 27.40 2.22 -33.50
CA SER A 132 26.10 1.78 -33.08
C SER A 132 26.33 0.89 -31.87
N ILE A 133 26.40 1.50 -30.68
CA ILE A 133 26.56 0.82 -29.41
C ILE A 133 25.34 -0.09 -29.31
N ARG A 134 25.54 -1.37 -29.62
CA ARG A 134 24.56 -2.41 -29.37
C ARG A 134 24.47 -2.55 -27.86
N ILE A 135 23.56 -1.80 -27.26
CA ILE A 135 23.23 -1.94 -25.85
C ILE A 135 22.76 -3.40 -25.68
N PRO A 136 23.42 -4.19 -24.82
CA PRO A 136 22.97 -5.55 -24.54
C PRO A 136 21.51 -5.47 -24.13
N ALA A 137 20.63 -6.17 -24.84
CA ALA A 137 19.24 -6.27 -24.44
C ALA A 137 19.22 -6.89 -23.04
N THR A 138 18.93 -6.09 -22.02
CA THR A 138 18.62 -6.61 -20.69
C THR A 138 17.47 -7.59 -20.88
N ALA A 139 17.64 -8.82 -20.37
CA ALA A 139 16.60 -9.82 -20.47
C ALA A 139 15.32 -9.23 -19.88
N SER A 140 14.35 -8.95 -20.75
CA SER A 140 13.09 -8.34 -20.35
C SER A 140 12.42 -9.25 -19.33
N ASP A 141 12.15 -8.73 -18.14
CA ASP A 141 11.42 -9.48 -17.12
C ASP A 141 10.10 -9.98 -17.72
N CYS A 142 9.75 -11.25 -17.48
CA CYS A 142 8.45 -11.76 -17.91
C CYS A 142 7.31 -11.10 -17.09
N PRO A 143 6.08 -11.03 -17.63
CA PRO A 143 4.96 -10.37 -16.95
C PRO A 143 4.70 -10.88 -15.52
N ARG A 144 4.86 -12.20 -15.30
CA ARG A 144 4.71 -12.83 -13.99
C ARG A 144 5.76 -12.35 -12.99
N LEU A 145 7.01 -12.22 -13.41
CA LEU A 145 8.09 -11.75 -12.53
C LEU A 145 7.86 -10.28 -12.13
N ILE A 146 7.36 -9.45 -13.05
CA ILE A 146 6.97 -8.07 -12.75
C ILE A 146 5.84 -8.02 -11.71
N ASP A 147 4.78 -8.83 -11.87
CA ASP A 147 3.70 -8.90 -10.89
C ASP A 147 4.18 -9.29 -9.49
N ILE A 148 5.04 -10.32 -9.40
CA ILE A 148 5.65 -10.74 -8.13
C ILE A 148 6.45 -9.58 -7.51
N LYS A 149 7.26 -8.87 -8.31
CA LYS A 149 8.03 -7.70 -7.85
C LYS A 149 7.13 -6.56 -7.38
N LEU A 150 6.06 -6.25 -8.11
CA LEU A 150 5.09 -5.21 -7.75
C LEU A 150 4.37 -5.55 -6.44
N ARG A 151 3.83 -6.77 -6.31
CA ARG A 151 3.17 -7.23 -5.07
C ARG A 151 4.12 -7.22 -3.89
N LYS A 152 5.36 -7.69 -4.09
CA LYS A 152 6.41 -7.62 -3.06
C LYS A 152 6.65 -6.18 -2.63
N ARG A 153 6.88 -5.29 -3.59
CA ARG A 153 7.15 -3.86 -3.32
C ARG A 153 5.99 -3.19 -2.60
N LEU A 154 4.74 -3.49 -2.96
CA LEU A 154 3.56 -2.95 -2.28
C LEU A 154 3.47 -3.38 -0.82
N ARG A 155 3.82 -4.65 -0.52
CA ARG A 155 3.75 -5.22 0.84
C ARG A 155 4.89 -4.78 1.75
N GLU A 156 6.03 -4.34 1.20
CA GLU A 156 7.15 -3.84 1.99
C GLU A 156 6.73 -2.61 2.82
N PRO A 157 7.12 -2.50 4.10
CA PRO A 157 6.85 -1.30 4.89
C PRO A 157 7.46 -0.03 4.26
N PRO A 158 6.81 1.14 4.36
CA PRO A 158 7.41 2.43 4.01
C PRO A 158 8.77 2.63 4.67
N THR A 159 9.72 3.13 3.89
CA THR A 159 11.08 3.44 4.36
C THR A 159 11.25 4.96 4.51
N ARG A 160 12.31 5.41 5.19
CA ARG A 160 12.63 6.84 5.30
C ARG A 160 12.90 7.53 3.95
N LEU A 161 13.13 6.76 2.88
CA LEU A 161 13.31 7.27 1.53
C LEU A 161 11.97 7.55 0.82
N ASP A 162 10.87 7.01 1.34
CA ASP A 162 9.52 7.19 0.79
C ASP A 162 8.95 8.54 1.30
N THR A 163 9.64 9.65 0.98
CA THR A 163 9.24 11.01 1.35
C THR A 163 8.15 11.56 0.43
N SER A 164 7.49 12.62 0.85
CA SER A 164 6.60 13.39 -0.04
C SER A 164 7.39 14.09 -1.15
N GLY A 165 6.73 14.36 -2.27
CA GLY A 165 7.32 15.01 -3.43
C GLY A 165 6.42 14.91 -4.67
N VAL A 166 6.97 15.21 -5.84
CA VAL A 166 6.27 15.15 -7.14
C VAL A 166 6.94 14.13 -8.06
N ILE A 167 6.14 13.43 -8.87
CA ILE A 167 6.61 12.60 -9.98
C ILE A 167 6.52 13.42 -11.25
N TYR A 168 7.58 13.41 -12.05
CA TYR A 168 7.60 14.07 -13.35
C TYR A 168 7.89 13.08 -14.47
N VAL A 169 7.30 13.37 -15.62
CA VAL A 169 7.53 12.69 -16.90
C VAL A 169 8.12 13.71 -17.85
N SER A 170 9.24 13.37 -18.45
CA SER A 170 9.98 14.29 -19.33
C SER A 170 10.63 13.57 -20.50
N LYS A 171 10.97 14.34 -21.53
CA LYS A 171 11.71 13.88 -22.71
C LYS A 171 12.88 14.82 -22.98
N ASP A 172 13.90 14.35 -23.67
CA ASP A 172 14.92 15.25 -24.20
C ASP A 172 14.33 16.12 -25.31
N LYS A 173 14.54 17.44 -25.25
CA LYS A 173 14.11 18.39 -26.28
C LYS A 173 14.84 18.16 -27.60
N GLN A 174 16.08 17.68 -27.56
CA GLN A 174 16.91 17.50 -28.76
C GLN A 174 16.60 16.17 -29.46
N THR A 175 16.19 15.16 -28.71
CA THR A 175 15.86 13.81 -29.22
C THR A 175 14.50 13.35 -28.70
N PRO A 176 13.40 14.03 -29.09
CA PRO A 176 12.06 13.77 -28.56
C PRO A 176 11.54 12.35 -28.85
N ASP A 177 12.10 11.68 -29.85
CA ASP A 177 11.66 10.36 -30.30
C ASP A 177 12.32 9.21 -29.53
N GLN A 178 13.35 9.46 -28.72
CA GLN A 178 14.18 8.36 -28.22
C GLN A 178 13.59 7.68 -26.98
N LEU A 179 13.40 8.37 -25.85
CA LEU A 179 13.00 7.74 -24.58
C LEU A 179 12.29 8.71 -23.64
N VAL A 180 11.35 8.19 -22.83
CA VAL A 180 10.68 8.95 -21.77
C VAL A 180 11.42 8.74 -20.45
N LYS A 181 11.76 9.82 -19.76
CA LYS A 181 12.30 9.81 -18.40
C LYS A 181 11.17 9.97 -17.39
N ILE A 182 11.12 9.09 -16.39
CA ILE A 182 10.20 9.19 -15.25
C ILE A 182 11.04 9.31 -13.98
N GLY A 183 10.87 10.40 -13.23
CA GLY A 183 11.66 10.64 -12.03
C GLY A 183 10.86 11.29 -10.90
N LEU A 184 11.41 11.24 -9.70
CA LEU A 184 10.92 11.97 -8.54
C LEU A 184 11.67 13.29 -8.31
N CYS A 185 10.96 14.28 -7.76
CA CYS A 185 11.52 15.46 -7.14
C CYS A 185 10.96 15.62 -5.73
N LYS A 186 11.83 15.78 -4.73
CA LYS A 186 11.42 16.02 -3.33
C LYS A 186 10.97 17.46 -3.09
N ARG A 187 11.47 18.39 -3.90
CA ARG A 187 11.07 19.80 -3.86
C ARG A 187 9.70 19.94 -4.53
N GLU A 188 8.90 20.86 -4.00
CA GLU A 188 7.62 21.23 -4.61
C GLU A 188 7.85 21.90 -5.97
N ASP A 189 8.88 22.76 -6.06
CA ASP A 189 9.37 23.29 -7.33
C ASP A 189 10.29 22.29 -8.03
N TYR A 190 9.81 21.71 -9.13
CA TYR A 190 10.56 20.76 -9.97
C TYR A 190 11.44 21.46 -11.03
N SER A 191 11.30 22.78 -11.23
CA SER A 191 12.06 23.51 -12.24
C SER A 191 13.57 23.49 -11.95
N GLU A 192 13.95 23.60 -10.67
CA GLU A 192 15.34 23.46 -10.23
C GLU A 192 15.90 22.07 -10.55
N ARG A 193 15.09 21.01 -10.43
CA ARG A 193 15.50 19.65 -10.77
C ARG A 193 15.78 19.50 -12.26
N PHE A 194 15.02 20.19 -13.11
CA PHE A 194 15.25 20.19 -14.55
C PHE A 194 16.52 20.97 -14.91
N ALA A 195 16.76 22.12 -14.27
CA ALA A 195 17.99 22.88 -14.42
C ALA A 195 19.23 22.11 -13.93
N GLU A 196 19.11 21.37 -12.83
CA GLU A 196 20.16 20.43 -12.37
C GLU A 196 20.42 19.32 -13.38
N HIS A 197 19.37 18.73 -13.95
CA HIS A 197 19.54 17.69 -14.95
C HIS A 197 20.25 18.23 -16.21
N GLU A 198 19.89 19.42 -16.66
CA GLU A 198 20.55 20.10 -17.78
C GLU A 198 22.01 20.39 -17.46
N ARG A 199 22.33 20.93 -16.29
CA ARG A 199 23.71 21.20 -15.87
C ARG A 199 24.55 19.93 -15.73
N ASN A 200 23.97 18.86 -15.18
CA ASN A 200 24.72 17.63 -14.88
C ASN A 200 24.86 16.70 -16.08
N CYS A 201 23.85 16.66 -16.94
CA CYS A 201 23.76 15.71 -18.06
C CYS A 201 23.89 16.36 -19.44
N GLY A 202 23.83 17.70 -19.53
CA GLY A 202 23.81 18.44 -20.79
C GLY A 202 22.50 18.32 -21.58
N LYS A 203 21.45 17.74 -20.98
CA LYS A 203 20.18 17.45 -21.66
C LYS A 203 19.08 18.41 -21.23
N LYS A 204 18.45 19.06 -22.20
CA LYS A 204 17.31 19.95 -21.96
C LYS A 204 16.02 19.14 -21.90
N LEU A 205 15.41 19.06 -20.72
CA LEU A 205 14.16 18.31 -20.55
C LEU A 205 12.93 19.12 -21.01
N LYS A 206 12.07 18.47 -21.80
CA LYS A 206 10.69 18.88 -22.08
C LYS A 206 9.79 18.21 -21.06
N GLU A 207 9.04 18.99 -20.31
CA GLU A 207 8.00 18.48 -19.43
C GLU A 207 6.85 17.89 -20.24
N LEU A 208 6.43 16.68 -19.87
CA LEU A 208 5.25 16.02 -20.43
C LEU A 208 4.11 15.94 -19.41
N TYR A 209 4.45 15.73 -18.14
CA TYR A 209 3.52 15.63 -17.02
C TYR A 209 4.25 15.85 -15.69
N VAL A 210 3.59 16.47 -14.74
CA VAL A 210 4.03 16.57 -13.35
C VAL A 210 2.82 16.28 -12.46
N SER A 211 3.01 15.37 -11.50
CA SER A 211 1.97 15.03 -10.53
C SER A 211 1.81 16.15 -9.49
N ALA A 212 0.73 16.10 -8.72
CA ALA A 212 0.67 16.88 -7.49
C ALA A 212 1.70 16.36 -6.46
N ASN A 213 1.84 17.06 -5.33
CA ASN A 213 2.59 16.55 -4.19
C ASN A 213 1.89 15.29 -3.64
N ILE A 214 2.64 14.19 -3.55
CA ILE A 214 2.14 12.87 -3.14
C ILE A 214 3.03 12.34 -2.01
N GLU A 215 2.40 11.78 -0.98
CA GLU A 215 3.10 11.05 0.07
C GLU A 215 3.69 9.74 -0.47
N TYR A 216 4.80 9.28 0.11
CA TYR A 216 5.48 8.06 -0.34
C TYR A 216 5.92 8.11 -1.82
N CYS A 217 6.32 9.28 -2.30
CA CYS A 217 6.68 9.54 -3.70
C CYS A 217 7.83 8.62 -4.19
N GLY A 218 8.86 8.38 -3.37
CA GLY A 218 9.95 7.45 -3.72
C GLY A 218 9.50 5.99 -3.89
N ARG A 219 8.37 5.60 -3.29
CA ARG A 219 7.75 4.29 -3.51
C ARG A 219 6.91 4.27 -4.77
N LEU A 220 6.14 5.33 -4.99
CA LEU A 220 5.36 5.53 -6.20
C LEU A 220 6.26 5.43 -7.45
N GLU A 221 7.39 6.15 -7.46
CA GLU A 221 8.38 6.07 -8.57
C GLU A 221 8.81 4.63 -8.83
N LYS A 222 9.21 3.89 -7.79
CA LYS A 222 9.64 2.49 -7.92
C LYS A 222 8.54 1.57 -8.45
N LEU A 223 7.29 1.79 -8.05
CA LEU A 223 6.16 1.01 -8.58
C LEU A 223 5.95 1.29 -10.07
N ILE A 224 6.06 2.55 -10.49
CA ILE A 224 5.98 2.94 -11.91
C ILE A 224 7.14 2.33 -12.71
N HIS A 225 8.37 2.41 -12.20
CA HIS A 225 9.55 1.82 -12.85
C HIS A 225 9.41 0.30 -12.98
N LEU A 226 8.98 -0.39 -11.92
CA LEU A 226 8.72 -1.84 -11.98
C LEU A 226 7.62 -2.19 -12.99
N ASP A 227 6.55 -1.41 -13.06
CA ASP A 227 5.45 -1.61 -14.03
C ASP A 227 5.95 -1.49 -15.49
N LEU A 228 6.97 -0.67 -15.72
CA LEU A 228 7.57 -0.39 -17.02
C LEU A 228 8.92 -1.08 -17.25
N SER A 229 9.39 -1.96 -16.35
CA SER A 229 10.78 -2.48 -16.41
C SER A 229 11.11 -3.24 -17.69
N HIS A 230 10.12 -3.92 -18.30
CA HIS A 230 10.25 -4.57 -19.62
C HIS A 230 10.56 -3.59 -20.78
N ARG A 231 10.29 -2.30 -20.59
CA ARG A 231 10.56 -1.19 -21.55
C ARG A 231 11.72 -0.32 -21.10
N GLU A 232 12.38 -0.62 -20.00
CA GLU A 232 13.52 0.12 -19.49
C GLU A 232 14.69 0.06 -20.47
N ARG A 233 15.39 1.17 -20.61
CA ARG A 233 16.58 1.30 -21.45
C ARG A 233 17.63 2.07 -20.68
N ASN A 234 18.76 1.41 -20.46
CA ASN A 234 19.93 2.05 -19.87
C ASN A 234 20.49 3.08 -20.86
N VAL A 235 20.51 4.35 -20.46
CA VAL A 235 21.03 5.45 -21.28
C VAL A 235 22.40 5.84 -20.78
N PHE A 236 23.40 5.73 -21.65
CA PHE A 236 24.73 6.23 -21.38
C PHE A 236 24.74 7.76 -21.33
N CYS A 237 25.39 8.33 -20.32
CA CYS A 237 25.57 9.77 -20.16
C CYS A 237 27.04 10.16 -20.23
N PRO A 238 27.48 10.77 -21.35
CA PRO A 238 28.86 11.24 -21.51
C PRO A 238 29.30 12.21 -20.41
N ALA A 239 28.39 13.05 -19.90
CA ALA A 239 28.69 14.02 -18.85
C ALA A 239 28.98 13.41 -17.47
N HIS A 240 28.74 12.10 -17.30
CA HIS A 240 29.08 11.34 -16.09
C HIS A 240 30.34 10.49 -16.24
N VAL A 241 31.04 10.54 -17.37
CA VAL A 241 32.32 9.83 -17.54
C VAL A 241 33.33 10.36 -16.52
N GLY A 242 33.89 9.46 -15.72
CA GLY A 242 34.82 9.79 -14.63
C GLY A 242 34.17 10.22 -13.30
N LYS A 243 32.84 10.37 -13.23
CA LYS A 243 32.12 10.66 -11.98
C LYS A 243 31.80 9.36 -11.21
N PRO A 244 31.77 9.40 -9.86
CA PRO A 244 31.43 8.23 -9.05
C PRO A 244 29.97 7.78 -9.21
N ASP A 245 29.08 8.68 -9.66
CA ASP A 245 27.63 8.49 -9.70
C ASP A 245 27.13 7.58 -10.84
N GLY A 246 28.07 6.95 -11.57
CA GLY A 246 27.76 6.03 -12.64
C GLY A 246 27.48 6.72 -13.98
N GLN A 247 27.83 6.05 -15.06
CA GLN A 247 27.72 6.60 -16.43
C GLN A 247 26.39 6.25 -17.09
N TRP A 248 25.48 5.60 -16.37
CA TRP A 248 24.26 4.99 -16.91
C TRP A 248 23.04 5.45 -16.12
N HIS A 249 22.00 5.82 -16.85
CA HIS A 249 20.67 6.14 -16.33
C HIS A 249 19.72 4.98 -16.57
N ASP A 250 19.12 4.45 -15.51
CA ASP A 250 18.13 3.36 -15.53
C ASP A 250 16.68 3.89 -15.52
N GLU A 251 16.50 5.20 -15.40
CA GLU A 251 15.19 5.86 -15.30
C GLU A 251 14.55 6.25 -16.64
N HIS A 252 14.95 5.60 -17.75
CA HIS A 252 14.45 5.89 -19.10
C HIS A 252 13.71 4.70 -19.72
N PHE A 253 12.59 4.98 -20.38
CA PHE A 253 11.66 3.97 -20.86
C PHE A 253 11.30 4.18 -22.33
N GLN A 254 11.24 3.08 -23.08
CA GLN A 254 10.79 3.03 -24.47
C GLN A 254 9.27 2.83 -24.53
N VAL A 255 8.53 3.90 -24.24
CA VAL A 255 7.05 3.96 -24.21
C VAL A 255 6.56 5.25 -24.86
N SER A 256 5.28 5.31 -25.26
CA SER A 256 4.68 6.56 -25.73
C SER A 256 4.48 7.56 -24.58
N ASP A 257 4.30 8.84 -24.92
CA ASP A 257 4.03 9.89 -23.94
C ASP A 257 2.74 9.59 -23.17
N GLU A 258 1.72 9.11 -23.88
CA GLU A 258 0.42 8.74 -23.32
C GLU A 258 0.53 7.53 -22.39
N GLU A 259 1.27 6.48 -22.78
CA GLU A 259 1.47 5.29 -21.93
C GLU A 259 2.20 5.64 -20.63
N ALA A 260 3.24 6.47 -20.71
CA ALA A 260 3.96 6.95 -19.53
C ALA A 260 3.03 7.76 -18.61
N LYS A 261 2.29 8.73 -19.16
CA LYS A 261 1.33 9.56 -18.40
C LYS A 261 0.24 8.72 -17.74
N MET A 262 -0.36 7.78 -18.49
CA MET A 262 -1.41 6.90 -17.96
C MET A 262 -0.86 6.02 -16.84
N THR A 263 0.36 5.49 -16.99
CA THR A 263 0.99 4.67 -15.96
C THR A 263 1.24 5.46 -14.68
N VAL A 264 1.79 6.67 -14.79
CA VAL A 264 1.99 7.56 -13.63
C VAL A 264 0.65 7.89 -12.97
N LYS A 265 -0.35 8.32 -13.75
CA LYS A 265 -1.70 8.67 -13.23
C LYS A 265 -2.38 7.50 -12.54
N LYS A 266 -2.26 6.28 -13.07
CA LYS A 266 -2.81 5.06 -12.44
C LYS A 266 -2.25 4.87 -11.03
N TRP A 267 -0.93 4.93 -10.89
CA TRP A 267 -0.29 4.72 -9.58
C TRP A 267 -0.45 5.91 -8.64
N GLU A 268 -0.43 7.14 -9.16
CA GLU A 268 -0.76 8.36 -8.40
C GLU A 268 -2.17 8.29 -7.83
N PHE A 269 -3.16 7.90 -8.66
CA PHE A 269 -4.54 7.76 -8.23
C PHE A 269 -4.65 6.80 -7.05
N PHE A 270 -4.07 5.60 -7.20
CA PHE A 270 -4.02 4.60 -6.14
C PHE A 270 -3.35 5.13 -4.86
N MET A 271 -2.16 5.73 -4.96
CA MET A 271 -1.44 6.20 -3.77
C MET A 271 -2.17 7.35 -3.05
N ARG A 272 -2.77 8.27 -3.81
CA ARG A 272 -3.39 9.49 -3.27
C ARG A 272 -4.82 9.28 -2.78
N HIS A 273 -5.64 8.57 -3.55
CA HIS A 273 -7.08 8.43 -3.29
C HIS A 273 -7.36 7.22 -2.41
N GLU A 274 -6.71 6.08 -2.70
CA GLU A 274 -6.95 4.84 -1.94
C GLU A 274 -6.16 4.77 -0.63
N GLN A 275 -5.14 5.62 -0.48
CA GLN A 275 -4.28 5.73 0.70
C GLN A 275 -3.92 4.36 1.30
N PRO A 276 -3.24 3.50 0.52
CA PRO A 276 -3.11 2.09 0.86
C PRO A 276 -2.24 1.82 2.10
N TYR A 277 -1.54 2.84 2.61
CA TYR A 277 -0.62 2.77 3.74
C TYR A 277 -1.14 3.54 4.95
N PHE A 278 -0.95 2.98 6.14
CA PHE A 278 -1.07 3.73 7.39
C PHE A 278 0.30 4.31 7.76
N TRP A 279 0.29 5.52 8.34
CA TRP A 279 1.42 6.35 8.83
C TRP A 279 2.72 5.68 9.33
N SER A 280 2.71 4.42 9.78
CA SER A 280 3.93 3.72 10.26
C SER A 280 3.93 2.19 10.14
N VAL A 281 2.80 1.56 9.81
CA VAL A 281 2.61 0.10 10.02
C VAL A 281 2.69 -0.70 8.71
N GLY A 282 2.87 -0.02 7.57
CA GLY A 282 2.85 -0.65 6.26
C GLY A 282 1.48 -0.60 5.61
N LEU A 283 1.26 -1.52 4.67
CA LEU A 283 0.00 -1.62 3.93
C LEU A 283 -1.16 -1.82 4.92
N SER A 284 -2.29 -1.14 4.69
CA SER A 284 -3.47 -1.28 5.53
C SER A 284 -4.00 -2.72 5.56
N PRO A 285 -4.66 -3.16 6.64
CA PRO A 285 -5.18 -4.52 6.72
C PRO A 285 -6.12 -4.90 5.56
N ILE A 286 -7.00 -3.98 5.15
CA ILE A 286 -7.90 -4.20 4.00
C ILE A 286 -7.11 -4.36 2.70
N TRP A 287 -6.10 -3.53 2.44
CA TRP A 287 -5.28 -3.67 1.24
C TRP A 287 -4.41 -4.92 1.25
N ARG A 288 -3.95 -5.40 2.42
CA ARG A 288 -3.32 -6.73 2.55
C ARG A 288 -4.30 -7.85 2.19
N TYR A 289 -5.54 -7.73 2.66
CA TYR A 289 -6.61 -8.66 2.32
C TYR A 289 -6.89 -8.66 0.81
N CYS A 290 -7.08 -7.48 0.19
CA CYS A 290 -7.31 -7.34 -1.25
C CYS A 290 -6.15 -7.89 -2.08
N LEU A 291 -4.89 -7.57 -1.74
CA LEU A 291 -3.73 -8.11 -2.48
C LEU A 291 -3.53 -9.62 -2.32
N ARG A 292 -4.14 -10.24 -1.31
CA ARG A 292 -4.11 -11.70 -1.09
C ARG A 292 -5.26 -12.38 -1.83
N THR A 293 -6.45 -11.78 -1.85
CA THR A 293 -7.64 -12.37 -2.46
C THR A 293 -7.72 -12.11 -3.96
N ARG A 294 -7.28 -10.94 -4.41
CA ARG A 294 -7.05 -10.61 -5.84
C ARG A 294 -5.71 -11.16 -6.32
N GLU A 295 -5.26 -12.29 -5.77
CA GLU A 295 -4.07 -12.97 -6.26
C GLU A 295 -4.39 -13.59 -7.62
N ILE A 296 -3.43 -13.45 -8.53
CA ILE A 296 -3.57 -14.01 -9.87
C ILE A 296 -3.40 -15.51 -9.71
N ASP A 297 -4.45 -16.27 -10.01
CA ASP A 297 -4.33 -17.70 -10.15
C ASP A 297 -3.47 -17.97 -11.37
N TYR A 298 -2.16 -18.17 -11.17
CA TYR A 298 -1.22 -18.51 -12.24
C TYR A 298 -1.30 -19.99 -12.61
N VAL A 299 -1.97 -20.82 -11.82
CA VAL A 299 -2.05 -22.27 -12.00
C VAL A 299 -3.18 -22.61 -12.96
N ASN A 300 -4.34 -21.97 -12.79
CA ASN A 300 -5.46 -22.00 -13.74
C ASN A 300 -5.46 -20.77 -14.67
N GLY A 301 -4.36 -20.01 -14.61
CA GLY A 301 -4.23 -18.66 -15.16
C GLY A 301 -4.05 -18.57 -16.66
N PRO A 302 -3.89 -17.33 -17.16
CA PRO A 302 -3.75 -17.05 -18.59
C PRO A 302 -2.65 -17.97 -19.13
N GLY A 303 -3.00 -18.73 -20.16
CA GLY A 303 -2.16 -19.79 -20.69
C GLY A 303 -0.81 -19.28 -21.21
N PRO A 304 -0.11 -20.03 -22.06
CA PRO A 304 1.20 -19.64 -22.60
C PRO A 304 1.25 -18.25 -23.26
N CYS A 305 0.11 -17.61 -23.49
CA CYS A 305 -0.04 -16.26 -24.05
C CYS A 305 -0.14 -15.11 -23.02
N TYR A 306 0.23 -15.29 -21.74
CA TYR A 306 0.19 -14.17 -20.77
C TYR A 306 1.13 -13.03 -21.15
N THR A 307 0.59 -11.92 -21.66
CA THR A 307 1.36 -10.77 -22.16
C THR A 307 1.51 -9.66 -21.11
N HIS A 308 2.39 -8.69 -21.39
CA HIS A 308 2.49 -7.47 -20.57
C HIS A 308 1.22 -6.60 -20.63
N ALA A 309 0.44 -6.69 -21.72
CA ALA A 309 -0.81 -5.97 -21.84
C ALA A 309 -1.88 -6.56 -20.89
N ASP A 310 -2.01 -7.89 -20.88
CA ASP A 310 -2.93 -8.60 -19.97
C ASP A 310 -2.59 -8.28 -18.52
N ARG A 311 -1.29 -8.33 -18.16
CA ARG A 311 -0.83 -7.92 -16.83
C ARG A 311 -1.29 -6.50 -16.50
N ARG A 312 -1.09 -5.53 -17.39
CA ARG A 312 -1.49 -4.14 -17.13
C ARG A 312 -3.00 -4.00 -16.94
N GLU A 313 -3.79 -4.74 -17.71
CA GLU A 313 -5.25 -4.76 -17.57
C GLU A 313 -5.67 -5.32 -16.21
N MET A 314 -5.11 -6.47 -15.84
CA MET A 314 -5.39 -7.10 -14.54
C MET A 314 -5.01 -6.21 -13.35
N TRP A 315 -3.93 -5.44 -13.48
CA TRP A 315 -3.53 -4.51 -12.43
C TRP A 315 -4.53 -3.35 -12.24
N LYS A 316 -5.45 -3.10 -13.19
CA LYS A 316 -6.58 -2.18 -12.94
C LYS A 316 -7.52 -2.76 -11.88
N ASP A 317 -7.84 -4.06 -11.98
CA ASP A 317 -8.70 -4.75 -11.01
C ASP A 317 -8.01 -4.90 -9.66
N VAL A 318 -6.70 -5.20 -9.66
CA VAL A 318 -5.91 -5.30 -8.42
C VAL A 318 -5.92 -3.97 -7.65
N LEU A 319 -5.80 -2.85 -8.36
CA LEU A 319 -5.76 -1.50 -7.78
C LEU A 319 -7.13 -0.85 -7.60
N ALA A 320 -8.22 -1.50 -8.04
CA ALA A 320 -9.57 -0.98 -7.89
C ALA A 320 -9.91 -0.76 -6.40
N PRO A 321 -10.72 0.25 -6.05
CA PRO A 321 -11.14 0.46 -4.67
C PRO A 321 -11.74 -0.82 -4.06
N PRO A 322 -11.52 -1.12 -2.76
CA PRO A 322 -12.15 -2.26 -2.11
C PRO A 322 -13.68 -2.13 -2.15
N THR A 323 -14.35 -3.16 -2.62
CA THR A 323 -15.82 -3.21 -2.68
C THR A 323 -16.42 -3.45 -1.29
N ASN A 324 -17.69 -3.09 -1.10
CA ASN A 324 -18.41 -3.37 0.16
C ASN A 324 -18.40 -4.87 0.51
N LEU A 325 -18.48 -5.75 -0.50
CA LEU A 325 -18.43 -7.19 -0.30
C LEU A 325 -17.06 -7.64 0.21
N GLU A 326 -15.96 -7.10 -0.33
CA GLU A 326 -14.61 -7.37 0.17
C GLU A 326 -14.42 -6.86 1.59
N TYR A 327 -15.00 -5.70 1.96
CA TYR A 327 -15.00 -5.24 3.35
C TYR A 327 -15.71 -6.23 4.28
N LEU A 328 -16.89 -6.72 3.89
CA LEU A 328 -17.62 -7.71 4.68
C LEU A 328 -16.79 -8.99 4.84
N TYR A 329 -16.23 -9.52 3.76
CA TYR A 329 -15.38 -10.71 3.85
C TYR A 329 -14.10 -10.47 4.64
N PHE A 330 -13.50 -9.29 4.56
CA PHE A 330 -12.37 -8.91 5.40
C PHE A 330 -12.75 -8.92 6.89
N VAL A 331 -13.92 -8.38 7.25
CA VAL A 331 -14.43 -8.41 8.63
C VAL A 331 -14.71 -9.84 9.08
N PHE A 332 -15.32 -10.67 8.24
CA PHE A 332 -15.55 -12.08 8.54
C PHE A 332 -14.23 -12.86 8.71
N ASP A 333 -13.27 -12.71 7.79
CA ASP A 333 -11.95 -13.35 7.87
C ASP A 333 -11.21 -12.93 9.14
N THR A 334 -11.23 -11.63 9.46
CA THR A 334 -10.60 -11.09 10.67
C THR A 334 -11.26 -11.59 11.95
N THR A 335 -12.60 -11.60 12.00
CA THR A 335 -13.34 -12.08 13.19
C THR A 335 -13.19 -13.58 13.39
N GLN A 336 -13.16 -14.38 12.31
CA GLN A 336 -12.87 -15.81 12.38
C GLN A 336 -11.43 -16.07 12.87
N TYR A 337 -10.45 -15.33 12.34
CA TYR A 337 -9.06 -15.44 12.78
C TYR A 337 -8.90 -15.08 14.26
N LEU A 338 -9.45 -13.95 14.70
CA LEU A 338 -9.42 -13.54 16.11
C LEU A 338 -10.19 -14.52 16.99
N GLY A 339 -11.36 -15.00 16.55
CA GLY A 339 -12.14 -16.01 17.25
C GLY A 339 -11.36 -17.32 17.42
N HIS A 340 -10.65 -17.77 16.39
CA HIS A 340 -9.79 -18.95 16.46
C HIS A 340 -8.65 -18.77 17.46
N ILE A 341 -7.97 -17.61 17.44
CA ILE A 341 -6.91 -17.28 18.40
C ILE A 341 -7.48 -17.24 19.81
N SER A 342 -8.54 -16.47 20.05
CA SER A 342 -9.18 -16.34 21.36
C SER A 342 -9.66 -17.67 21.90
N ARG A 343 -10.23 -18.53 21.04
CA ARG A 343 -10.64 -19.89 21.41
C ARG A 343 -9.44 -20.76 21.80
N THR A 344 -8.35 -20.69 21.03
CA THR A 344 -7.12 -21.45 21.31
C THR A 344 -6.50 -21.00 22.64
N TRP A 345 -6.43 -19.69 22.87
CA TRP A 345 -5.96 -19.13 24.13
C TRP A 345 -6.87 -19.51 25.29
N LEU A 346 -8.19 -19.36 25.13
CA LEU A 346 -9.18 -19.70 26.15
C LEU A 346 -9.08 -21.17 26.53
N PHE A 347 -9.06 -22.11 25.58
CA PHE A 347 -8.93 -23.54 25.92
C PHE A 347 -7.59 -23.86 26.59
N ARG A 348 -6.52 -23.15 26.23
CA ARG A 348 -5.20 -23.32 26.86
C ARG A 348 -5.17 -22.77 28.29
N THR A 349 -5.82 -21.64 28.54
CA THR A 349 -5.85 -21.00 29.87
C THR A 349 -6.97 -21.53 30.75
N TRP A 350 -8.02 -22.12 30.18
CA TRP A 350 -9.22 -22.57 30.88
C TRP A 350 -8.95 -23.50 32.06
N PRO A 351 -8.08 -24.54 31.95
CA PRO A 351 -7.76 -25.39 33.10
C PRO A 351 -7.14 -24.60 34.26
N TYR A 352 -6.33 -23.59 33.96
CA TYR A 352 -5.75 -22.71 34.98
C TYR A 352 -6.80 -21.79 35.58
N CYS A 353 -7.68 -21.22 34.76
CA CYS A 353 -8.80 -20.41 35.26
C CYS A 353 -9.72 -21.20 36.19
N VAL A 354 -9.95 -22.50 35.92
CA VAL A 354 -10.73 -23.37 36.79
C VAL A 354 -9.96 -23.73 38.07
N ALA A 355 -8.69 -24.14 37.95
CA ALA A 355 -7.86 -24.52 39.10
C ALA A 355 -7.62 -23.35 40.07
N TYR A 356 -7.52 -22.13 39.55
CA TYR A 356 -7.22 -20.91 40.30
C TYR A 356 -8.39 -19.91 40.26
N PHE A 357 -9.63 -20.40 40.17
CA PHE A 357 -10.83 -19.57 39.99
C PHE A 357 -10.90 -18.37 40.94
N TRP A 358 -10.68 -18.61 42.25
CA TRP A 358 -10.71 -17.55 43.26
C TRP A 358 -9.62 -16.49 43.08
N GLN A 359 -8.43 -16.89 42.65
CA GLN A 359 -7.33 -15.96 42.38
C GLN A 359 -7.63 -15.10 41.14
N VAL A 360 -8.19 -15.71 40.09
CA VAL A 360 -8.62 -14.99 38.89
C VAL A 360 -9.71 -13.98 39.24
N VAL A 361 -10.73 -14.37 40.00
CA VAL A 361 -11.80 -13.46 40.45
C VAL A 361 -11.24 -12.31 41.29
N ALA A 362 -10.34 -12.60 42.23
CA ALA A 362 -9.71 -11.57 43.08
C ALA A 362 -8.87 -10.58 42.27
N VAL A 363 -8.11 -11.06 41.28
CA VAL A 363 -7.33 -10.20 40.37
C VAL A 363 -8.25 -9.36 39.48
N VAL A 364 -9.29 -9.95 38.89
CA VAL A 364 -10.25 -9.21 38.05
C VAL A 364 -10.98 -8.15 38.86
N TYR A 365 -11.47 -8.50 40.05
CA TYR A 365 -12.14 -7.56 40.94
C TYR A 365 -11.19 -6.44 41.39
N GLY A 366 -9.98 -6.78 41.83
CA GLY A 366 -8.96 -5.81 42.22
C GLY A 366 -8.59 -4.85 41.07
N PHE A 367 -8.52 -5.35 39.84
CA PHE A 367 -8.27 -4.53 38.65
C PHE A 367 -9.43 -3.56 38.37
N VAL A 368 -10.68 -4.02 38.46
CA VAL A 368 -11.86 -3.15 38.30
C VAL A 368 -11.89 -2.07 39.39
N VAL A 369 -11.65 -2.44 40.65
CA VAL A 369 -11.59 -1.48 41.78
C VAL A 369 -10.48 -0.44 41.55
N MET A 370 -9.30 -0.87 41.07
CA MET A 370 -8.21 0.03 40.70
C MET A 370 -8.63 1.03 39.60
N LEU A 371 -9.32 0.57 38.55
CA LEU A 371 -9.79 1.43 37.45
C LEU A 371 -10.88 2.42 37.88
N VAL A 372 -11.74 2.03 38.83
CA VAL A 372 -12.83 2.89 39.36
C VAL A 372 -12.29 3.93 40.33
N LEU A 373 -11.42 3.54 41.27
CA LEU A 373 -10.92 4.43 42.32
C LEU A 373 -9.76 5.32 41.86
N GLN A 374 -9.01 4.91 40.83
CA GLN A 374 -7.90 5.65 40.19
C GLN A 374 -6.88 6.27 41.16
N ASN A 375 -6.72 5.70 42.36
CA ASN A 375 -5.86 6.24 43.40
C ASN A 375 -4.65 5.34 43.69
N ARG A 376 -3.59 5.91 44.27
CA ARG A 376 -2.33 5.20 44.53
C ARG A 376 -2.50 4.02 45.48
N LEU A 377 -3.37 4.15 46.49
CA LEU A 377 -3.66 3.09 47.45
C LEU A 377 -4.26 1.85 46.77
N ALA A 378 -5.26 2.03 45.90
CA ALA A 378 -5.88 0.95 45.14
C ALA A 378 -4.89 0.28 44.18
N ALA A 379 -4.02 1.07 43.53
CA ALA A 379 -2.96 0.52 42.68
C ALA A 379 -1.94 -0.31 43.49
N THR A 380 -1.51 0.17 44.66
CA THR A 380 -0.60 -0.59 45.54
C THR A 380 -1.25 -1.86 46.09
N ALA A 381 -2.52 -1.79 46.50
CA ALA A 381 -3.26 -2.94 46.98
C ALA A 381 -3.43 -4.00 45.87
N PHE A 382 -3.76 -3.57 44.65
CA PHE A 382 -3.83 -4.45 43.49
C PHE A 382 -2.48 -5.11 43.18
N ALA A 383 -1.37 -4.37 43.24
CA ALA A 383 -0.04 -4.92 43.03
C ALA A 383 0.31 -6.02 44.05
N VAL A 384 -0.06 -5.84 45.33
CA VAL A 384 0.12 -6.88 46.37
C VAL A 384 -0.72 -8.11 46.05
N VAL A 385 -2.00 -7.95 45.71
CA VAL A 385 -2.88 -9.06 45.31
C VAL A 385 -2.31 -9.82 44.11
N LEU A 386 -1.76 -9.11 43.12
CA LEU A 386 -1.14 -9.70 41.94
C LEU A 386 0.12 -10.51 42.30
N VAL A 387 1.00 -9.98 43.14
CA VAL A 387 2.20 -10.70 43.62
C VAL A 387 1.81 -11.96 44.38
N CYS A 388 0.84 -11.87 45.30
CA CYS A 388 0.34 -13.01 46.06
C CYS A 388 -0.28 -14.09 45.15
N ALA A 389 -1.07 -13.68 44.15
CA ALA A 389 -1.65 -14.61 43.17
C ALA A 389 -0.56 -15.32 42.35
N CYS A 390 0.45 -14.58 41.86
CA CYS A 390 1.58 -15.15 41.12
C CYS A 390 2.39 -16.13 41.98
N SER A 391 2.77 -15.75 43.20
CA SER A 391 3.55 -16.62 44.10
C SER A 391 2.77 -17.89 44.49
N SER A 392 1.46 -17.78 44.72
CA SER A 392 0.63 -18.95 45.01
C SER A 392 0.53 -19.89 43.80
N ALA A 393 0.35 -19.35 42.59
CA ALA A 393 0.35 -20.15 41.37
C ALA A 393 1.69 -20.90 41.18
N ASP A 394 2.83 -20.24 41.39
CA ASP A 394 4.16 -20.86 41.26
C ASP A 394 4.42 -22.00 42.27
N LEU A 395 3.85 -21.89 43.47
CA LEU A 395 3.93 -22.93 44.50
C LEU A 395 3.10 -24.17 44.14
N HIS A 396 1.98 -24.00 43.45
CA HIS A 396 1.05 -25.08 43.10
C HIS A 396 1.26 -25.69 41.71
N LEU A 397 2.14 -25.12 40.87
CA LEU A 397 2.49 -25.74 39.59
C LEU A 397 3.18 -27.10 39.81
N PRO A 398 2.66 -28.20 39.23
CA PRO A 398 3.25 -29.52 39.39
C PRO A 398 4.70 -29.53 38.90
N LYS A 399 5.62 -30.09 39.69
CA LYS A 399 7.08 -30.09 39.46
C LYS A 399 7.49 -30.55 38.04
N LYS A 400 6.66 -31.34 37.36
CA LYS A 400 6.88 -31.80 35.96
C LYS A 400 6.75 -30.70 34.90
N VAL A 401 6.16 -29.54 35.22
CA VAL A 401 5.92 -28.44 34.27
C VAL A 401 6.83 -27.23 34.55
N ARG A 402 7.67 -27.26 35.60
CA ARG A 402 8.62 -26.18 35.84
C ARG A 402 9.63 -26.15 34.68
N PRO A 403 9.74 -25.03 33.93
CA PRO A 403 10.78 -24.90 32.93
C PRO A 403 12.12 -25.12 33.63
N LYS A 404 12.96 -26.01 33.09
CA LYS A 404 14.33 -26.17 33.59
C LYS A 404 14.99 -24.80 33.50
N ALA A 405 15.41 -24.25 34.63
CA ALA A 405 16.20 -23.03 34.66
C ALA A 405 17.42 -23.27 33.75
N VAL A 406 17.56 -22.41 32.74
CA VAL A 406 18.72 -22.39 31.84
C VAL A 406 19.81 -21.54 32.46
#